data_AF-A0A3N5RBN8-F1
#
_entry.id   AF-A0A3N5RBN8-F1
#
_cell.length_a   1.000
_cell.length_b   1.000
_cell.length_c   1.000
_cell.angle_alpha   90.00
_cell.angle_beta   90.00
_cell.angle_gamma   90.00
#
_symmetry.space_group_name_H-M   'P 1'
#
loop_
_entity.id
_entity.type
_entity.pdbx_description
1 polymer ?
#
loop_
_entity_poly.entity_id
_entity_poly.type
_entity_poly.pdbx_seq_one_letter_code
_entity_poly.pdbx_strand_id
1 'polypeptide(L)' 'MHAKGFFMLVITTLGISLLAFAVVVSSIASGSTQKTFGDHMEQTYTFIKKWGGKGTGDGKFLRPHDLDFSPDEKILYAV' A
#
# COMPACT_ATOMS: atom_id res chain seq x y z
N MET A 1 19.31 -33.68 50.66
CA MET A 1 18.11 -32.83 50.47
C MET A 1 18.41 -31.71 49.46
N HIS A 2 18.47 -31.98 48.15
CA HIS A 2 18.71 -30.92 47.14
C HIS A 2 17.90 -31.07 45.83
N ALA A 3 17.11 -32.14 45.66
CA ALA A 3 16.33 -32.37 44.45
C ALA A 3 15.26 -31.29 44.18
N LYS A 4 14.72 -30.65 45.23
CA LYS A 4 13.71 -29.59 45.10
C LYS A 4 14.26 -28.33 44.43
N GLY A 5 15.52 -27.96 44.70
CA GLY A 5 16.16 -26.79 44.09
C GLY A 5 16.50 -27.02 42.61
N PHE A 6 16.99 -28.22 42.28
CA PHE A 6 17.25 -28.61 40.89
C PHE A 6 15.97 -28.67 40.05
N PHE A 7 14.90 -29.26 40.60
CA PHE A 7 13.60 -29.34 39.93
C PHE A 7 12.99 -27.95 39.68
N MET A 8 13.12 -27.04 40.64
CA MET A 8 12.67 -25.64 40.47
C MET A 8 13.46 -24.92 39.38
N LEU A 9 14.78 -25.13 39.30
CA LEU A 9 15.63 -24.53 38.27
C LEU A 9 15.22 -24.99 36.86
N VAL A 10 14.97 -26.29 36.67
CA VAL A 10 14.50 -26.84 35.38
C VAL A 10 13.19 -26.18 34.94
N ILE A 11 12.21 -26.08 35.84
CA ILE A 11 10.91 -25.45 35.54
C ILE A 11 11.08 -23.98 35.13
N THR A 12 11.92 -23.22 35.83
CA THR A 12 12.16 -21.81 35.49
C THR A 12 12.83 -21.64 34.13
N THR A 13 13.80 -22.51 33.79
CA THR A 13 14.47 -22.47 32.48
C THR A 13 13.53 -22.85 31.34
N LEU A 14 12.66 -23.85 31.54
CA LEU A 14 11.64 -24.23 30.56
C LEU A 14 10.61 -23.11 30.35
N GLY A 15 10.20 -22.43 31.42
CA GLY A 15 9.30 -21.29 31.35
C GLY A 15 9.89 -20.10 30.57
N ILE A 16 11.15 -19.74 30.88
CA ILE A 16 11.86 -18.66 30.17
C ILE A 16 12.07 -19.01 28.70
N SER A 17 12.43 -20.27 28.39
CA SER A 17 12.61 -20.74 27.01
C SER A 17 11.32 -20.70 26.21
N LEU A 18 10.18 -21.07 26.80
CA LEU A 18 8.87 -21.02 26.15
C LEU A 18 8.46 -19.58 25.85
N LEU A 19 8.70 -18.67 26.82
CA LEU A 19 8.40 -17.25 26.66
C LEU A 19 9.27 -16.61 25.55
N ALA A 20 10.57 -16.92 25.53
CA ALA A 20 11.49 -16.46 24.49
C ALA A 20 11.09 -16.98 23.11
N PHE A 21 10.68 -18.24 23.01
CA PHE A 21 10.20 -18.83 21.77
C PHE A 21 8.95 -18.13 21.23
N ALA A 22 7.98 -17.84 22.11
CA ALA A 22 6.76 -17.12 21.73
C ALA A 22 7.06 -15.73 21.13
N VAL A 23 8.01 -14.98 21.73
CA VAL A 23 8.43 -13.65 21.25
C VAL A 23 9.05 -13.72 19.85
N VAL A 24 9.89 -14.74 19.60
CA VAL A 24 10.52 -14.94 18.28
C VAL A 24 9.45 -15.26 17.22
N VAL A 25 8.48 -16.12 17.53
CA VAL A 25 7.39 -16.47 16.61
C VAL A 25 6.54 -15.24 16.26
N SER A 26 6.20 -14.40 17.24
CA SER A 26 5.44 -13.16 16.99
C SER A 26 6.18 -12.16 16.10
N SER A 27 7.52 -12.14 16.19
CA SER A 27 8.36 -11.26 15.37
C SER A 27 8.42 -11.70 13.91
N ILE A 28 8.37 -13.01 13.65
CA ILE A 28 8.36 -13.58 12.29
C ILE A 28 6.99 -13.38 11.60
N ALA A 29 5.90 -13.48 12.36
CA ALA A 29 4.54 -13.28 11.84
C ALA A 29 4.25 -11.82 11.42
N SER A 30 5.06 -10.87 11.90
CA SER A 30 5.02 -9.46 11.47
C SER A 30 5.89 -9.19 10.25
N GLY A 31 6.41 -10.25 9.60
CA GLY A 31 7.15 -10.17 8.34
C GLY A 31 6.34 -9.40 7.30
N SER A 32 6.86 -8.22 6.97
CA SER A 32 6.37 -7.25 6.00
C SER A 32 5.45 -7.84 4.93
N THR A 33 4.18 -7.42 4.93
CA THR A 33 3.38 -7.42 3.71
C THR A 33 3.97 -6.36 2.78
N GLN A 34 5.03 -6.72 2.07
CA GLN A 34 5.57 -5.87 1.03
C GLN A 34 4.50 -5.74 -0.04
N LYS A 35 3.87 -4.56 -0.12
CA LYS A 35 2.90 -4.23 -1.16
C LYS A 35 3.57 -4.41 -2.51
N THR A 36 3.26 -5.51 -3.18
CA THR A 36 3.72 -5.78 -4.54
C THR A 36 3.00 -4.81 -5.48
N PHE A 37 3.75 -4.22 -6.42
CA PHE A 37 3.19 -3.42 -7.50
C PHE A 37 2.33 -4.36 -8.36
N GLY A 38 1.02 -4.39 -8.11
CA GLY A 38 0.10 -5.38 -8.70
C GLY A 38 -0.88 -6.04 -7.72
N ASP A 39 -0.89 -5.67 -6.44
CA ASP A 39 -2.08 -5.91 -5.62
C ASP A 39 -3.18 -4.96 -6.11
N HIS A 40 -3.93 -5.43 -7.11
CA HIS A 40 -4.91 -4.66 -7.84
C HIS A 40 -6.09 -4.33 -6.92
N MET A 41 -5.97 -3.22 -6.19
CA MET A 41 -7.16 -2.50 -5.76
C MET A 41 -7.89 -2.07 -7.03
N GLU A 42 -9.06 -2.64 -7.28
CA GLU A 42 -9.88 -2.30 -8.44
C GLU A 42 -10.23 -0.81 -8.37
N GLN A 43 -9.50 0.02 -9.13
CA GLN A 43 -9.81 1.42 -9.26
C GLN A 43 -10.95 1.56 -10.28
N THR A 44 -12.16 1.76 -9.78
CA THR A 44 -13.31 2.08 -10.63
C THR A 44 -13.25 3.57 -11.00
N TYR A 45 -13.06 3.85 -12.27
CA TYR A 45 -13.13 5.22 -12.81
C TYR A 45 -14.53 5.49 -13.38
N THR A 46 -15.08 6.66 -13.05
CA THR A 46 -16.35 7.14 -13.62
C THR A 46 -16.07 8.27 -14.60
N PHE A 47 -16.71 8.22 -15.76
CA PHE A 47 -16.68 9.33 -16.70
C PHE A 47 -17.36 10.56 -16.11
N ILE A 48 -16.60 11.65 -15.92
CA ILE A 48 -17.12 12.89 -15.33
C ILE A 48 -17.59 13.88 -16.39
N LYS A 49 -16.76 14.16 -17.40
CA LYS A 49 -17.00 15.21 -18.39
C LYS A 49 -16.17 15.02 -19.65
N LYS A 50 -16.72 15.50 -20.78
CA LYS A 50 -15.99 15.76 -22.03
C LYS A 50 -16.11 17.23 -22.40
N TRP A 51 -15.06 17.79 -23.01
CA TRP A 51 -15.14 19.08 -23.69
C TRP A 51 -14.71 18.97 -25.15
N GLY A 52 -15.26 19.85 -25.97
CA GLY A 52 -15.00 19.96 -27.39
C GLY A 52 -15.54 18.84 -28.28
N GLY A 53 -15.33 19.00 -29.58
CA GLY A 53 -15.83 18.10 -30.61
C GLY A 53 -15.05 18.24 -31.91
N LYS A 54 -15.34 17.41 -32.92
CA LYS A 54 -14.64 17.49 -34.21
C LYS A 54 -15.05 18.75 -34.98
N GLY A 55 -14.09 19.50 -35.50
CA GLY A 55 -14.32 20.63 -36.42
C GLY A 55 -13.32 21.78 -36.28
N THR A 56 -13.60 22.88 -36.96
CA THR A 56 -12.73 24.07 -37.06
C THR A 56 -13.24 25.30 -36.31
N GLY A 57 -14.44 25.25 -35.75
CA GLY A 57 -15.01 26.36 -34.98
C GLY A 57 -14.57 26.35 -33.51
N ASP A 58 -14.96 27.37 -32.77
CA ASP A 58 -14.57 27.54 -31.36
C ASP A 58 -14.89 26.30 -30.51
N GLY A 59 -13.90 25.88 -29.72
CA GLY A 59 -13.98 24.67 -28.90
C GLY A 59 -13.98 23.36 -29.67
N LYS A 60 -13.71 23.37 -30.98
CA LYS A 60 -13.59 22.16 -31.81
C LYS A 60 -12.14 21.87 -32.19
N PHE A 61 -11.86 20.59 -32.40
CA PHE A 61 -10.53 20.07 -32.70
C PHE A 61 -10.56 19.17 -33.93
N LEU A 62 -9.59 19.33 -34.83
CA LEU A 62 -9.42 18.41 -35.97
C LEU A 62 -8.53 17.22 -35.60
N ARG A 63 -7.46 17.46 -34.83
CA ARG A 63 -6.52 16.44 -34.34
C ARG A 63 -5.75 16.98 -33.13
N PRO A 64 -6.36 16.97 -31.92
CA PRO A 64 -5.66 17.41 -30.71
C PRO A 64 -4.53 16.41 -30.42
N HIS A 65 -3.32 16.92 -30.16
CA HIS A 65 -2.14 16.10 -29.90
C HIS A 65 -1.83 16.01 -28.41
N ASP A 66 -2.01 17.10 -27.67
CA ASP A 66 -1.64 17.15 -26.26
C ASP A 66 -2.57 18.06 -25.45
N LEU A 67 -2.45 17.97 -24.13
CA LEU A 67 -3.16 18.75 -23.13
C LEU A 67 -2.18 19.27 -22.07
N ASP A 68 -2.42 20.48 -21.59
CA ASP A 68 -1.62 21.06 -20.49
C ASP A 68 -2.52 21.81 -19.51
N PHE A 69 -2.02 21.98 -18.30
CA PHE A 69 -2.67 22.77 -17.26
C PHE A 69 -2.15 24.20 -17.29
N SER A 70 -3.05 25.14 -16.99
CA SER A 70 -2.63 26.51 -16.70
C SER A 70 -1.65 26.52 -15.52
N PRO A 71 -0.77 27.53 -15.39
CA PRO A 71 0.20 27.58 -14.28
C PRO A 71 -0.42 27.55 -12.88
N ASP A 72 -1.69 27.93 -12.75
CA ASP A 72 -2.45 27.87 -11.50
C ASP A 72 -3.27 26.58 -11.33
N GLU A 73 -3.10 25.62 -12.25
CA GLU A 73 -3.70 24.29 -12.30
C GLU A 73 -5.24 24.25 -12.35
N LYS A 74 -5.89 25.39 -12.64
CA LYS A 74 -7.35 25.48 -12.66
C LYS A 74 -7.98 25.13 -14.01
N ILE A 75 -7.24 25.29 -15.10
CA ILE A 75 -7.75 25.11 -16.45
C ILE A 75 -6.91 24.06 -17.16
N LEU A 76 -7.57 23.05 -17.72
CA LEU A 76 -6.99 22.11 -18.66
C LEU A 76 -7.31 22.60 -20.08
N TYR A 77 -6.29 22.78 -20.91
CA TYR A 77 -6.43 23.24 -22.29
C TYR A 77 -5.67 22.33 -23.26
N ALA A 78 -6.04 22.36 -24.54
CA ALA A 78 -5.32 21.63 -25.58
C ALA A 78 -4.14 22.46 -26.10
N VAL A 79 -2.99 21.82 -26.31
CA VAL A 79 -1.74 22.42 -26.82
C VAL A 79 -1.59 22.19 -28.31
#